data_AF-A0A952HWD5-F1
#
_entry.id   AF-A0A952HWD5-F1
#
_cell.length_a   1.000
_cell.length_b   1.000
_cell.length_c   1.000
_cell.angle_alpha   90.00
_cell.angle_beta   90.00
_cell.angle_gamma   90.00
#
_symmetry.space_group_name_H-M   'P 1'
#
loop_
_entity.id
_entity.type
_entity.pdbx_description
1 polymer ?
#
loop_
_entity_poly.entity_id
_entity_poly.type
_entity_poly.pdbx_seq_one_letter_code
_entity_poly.pdbx_strand_id
1 'polypeptide(L)'
;MGNYGVKKMNSLVGKSIGWRTHEAIAEQGKIYVVERNNILAIKYFKYAMEMVIQTNDQDVFLRHYVGYLLEALELSGAYQDVLDYCNINLKKLGNKPPENLEEIRIKALLLQRKGIILLKMQNEIEAIKAFKEAENLLNNNPELVLTQSLLFLISSGLKLNLDRILAEQERTSYFRLNEKNIKRNKAMKLPSSILMD
;
A
#
# COMPACT_ATOMS: atom_id res chain seq x y z
N MET A 1 8.61 7.32 -24.04
CA MET A 1 8.51 5.91 -24.45
C MET A 1 7.16 5.37 -23.92
N GLY A 2 6.01 5.38 -24.60
CA GLY A 2 5.69 5.56 -26.00
C GLY A 2 4.95 4.32 -26.56
N ASN A 3 3.73 4.03 -26.10
CA ASN A 3 2.70 3.18 -26.76
C ASN A 3 2.99 1.72 -27.18
N TYR A 4 4.15 1.11 -26.90
CA TYR A 4 4.45 -0.27 -27.35
C TYR A 4 3.97 -1.41 -26.42
N GLY A 5 3.49 -1.12 -25.21
CA GLY A 5 3.14 -2.15 -24.22
C GLY A 5 1.77 -2.81 -24.40
N VAL A 6 0.67 -2.04 -24.45
CA VAL A 6 -0.70 -2.56 -24.31
C VAL A 6 -1.15 -3.44 -25.48
N LYS A 7 -0.84 -3.05 -26.72
CA LYS A 7 -1.23 -3.86 -27.90
C LYS A 7 -0.50 -5.19 -27.95
N LYS A 8 0.80 -5.20 -27.60
CA LYS A 8 1.60 -6.42 -27.48
C LYS A 8 1.13 -7.28 -26.31
N MET A 9 0.72 -6.66 -25.19
CA MET A 9 0.12 -7.38 -24.06
C MET A 9 -1.20 -8.05 -24.39
N ASN A 10 -2.15 -7.36 -25.03
CA ASN A 10 -3.43 -7.98 -25.41
C ASN A 10 -3.23 -9.18 -26.37
N SER A 11 -2.10 -9.23 -27.08
CA SER A 11 -1.70 -10.40 -27.87
C SER A 11 -0.93 -11.48 -27.10
N LEU A 12 -0.24 -11.15 -26.01
CA LEU A 12 0.58 -12.08 -25.20
C LEU A 12 -0.17 -12.65 -24.00
N VAL A 13 -1.10 -11.88 -23.48
CA VAL A 13 -1.89 -12.14 -22.30
C VAL A 13 -3.29 -12.40 -22.84
N GLY A 14 -3.59 -13.67 -23.12
CA GLY A 14 -4.84 -14.08 -23.77
C GLY A 14 -6.08 -13.42 -23.16
N LYS A 15 -7.17 -13.29 -23.94
CA LYS A 15 -8.42 -12.67 -23.51
C LYS A 15 -8.85 -13.24 -22.15
N SER A 16 -8.81 -12.38 -21.12
CA SER A 16 -9.47 -12.65 -19.85
C SER A 16 -10.97 -12.80 -20.12
N ILE A 17 -11.54 -13.96 -19.78
CA ILE A 17 -12.97 -14.21 -19.88
C ILE A 17 -13.65 -13.45 -18.73
N GLY A 18 -14.04 -12.20 -18.99
CA GLY A 18 -14.94 -11.41 -18.13
C GLY A 18 -14.30 -10.47 -17.10
N TRP A 19 -12.97 -10.39 -16.96
CA TRP A 19 -12.26 -9.46 -16.05
C TRP A 19 -11.32 -8.51 -16.81
N ARG A 20 -11.09 -7.28 -16.31
CA ARG A 20 -10.08 -6.41 -16.90
C ARG A 20 -8.68 -7.00 -16.62
N THR A 21 -7.82 -7.03 -17.63
CA THR A 21 -6.50 -7.68 -17.56
C THR A 21 -5.65 -7.17 -16.39
N HIS A 22 -5.71 -5.88 -16.08
CA HIS A 22 -4.97 -5.29 -14.96
C HIS A 22 -5.42 -5.82 -13.59
N GLU A 23 -6.72 -6.12 -13.41
CA GLU A 23 -7.24 -6.70 -12.16
C GLU A 23 -6.73 -8.13 -11.97
N ALA A 24 -6.75 -8.94 -13.02
CA ALA A 24 -6.26 -10.31 -12.99
C ALA A 24 -4.77 -10.39 -12.64
N ILE A 25 -3.97 -9.45 -13.15
CA ILE A 25 -2.55 -9.30 -12.81
C ILE A 25 -2.39 -8.85 -11.35
N ALA A 26 -3.19 -7.88 -10.88
CA ALA A 26 -3.15 -7.46 -9.49
C ALA A 26 -3.49 -8.61 -8.53
N GLU A 27 -4.50 -9.45 -8.84
CA GLU A 27 -4.83 -10.64 -8.04
C GLU A 27 -3.65 -11.61 -7.93
N GLN A 28 -2.88 -11.80 -9.00
CA GLN A 28 -1.65 -12.61 -8.94
C GLN A 28 -0.58 -11.96 -8.05
N GLY A 29 -0.47 -10.64 -8.04
CA GLY A 29 0.39 -9.91 -7.09
C GLY A 29 0.02 -10.19 -5.63
N LYS A 30 -1.28 -10.22 -5.31
CA LYS A 30 -1.75 -10.55 -3.95
C LYS A 30 -1.35 -11.95 -3.51
N ILE A 31 -1.42 -12.93 -4.43
CA ILE A 31 -0.95 -14.30 -4.17
C ILE A 31 0.52 -14.28 -3.75
N TYR A 32 1.37 -13.54 -4.48
CA TYR A 32 2.79 -13.47 -4.14
C TYR A 32 3.06 -12.79 -2.79
N VAL A 33 2.24 -11.83 -2.35
CA VAL A 33 2.37 -11.26 -0.99
C VAL A 33 2.13 -12.34 0.07
N VAL A 34 1.07 -13.13 -0.08
CA VAL A 34 0.77 -14.19 0.90
C VAL A 34 1.79 -15.33 0.87
N GLU A 35 2.36 -15.61 -0.31
CA GLU A 35 3.50 -16.52 -0.47
C GLU A 35 4.84 -15.92 0.01
N ARG A 36 4.82 -14.72 0.59
CA ARG A 36 5.99 -13.96 1.06
C ARG A 36 7.01 -13.62 -0.04
N ASN A 37 6.60 -13.69 -1.31
CA ASN A 37 7.38 -13.25 -2.46
C ASN A 37 7.08 -11.79 -2.81
N ASN A 38 7.41 -10.88 -1.88
CA ASN A 38 7.09 -9.45 -2.02
C ASN A 38 7.78 -8.79 -3.21
N ILE A 39 8.99 -9.25 -3.58
CA ILE A 39 9.72 -8.74 -4.76
C ILE A 39 8.88 -8.96 -6.02
N LEU A 40 8.34 -10.16 -6.20
CA LEU A 40 7.52 -10.47 -7.36
C LEU A 40 6.15 -9.76 -7.28
N ALA A 41 5.55 -9.69 -6.09
CA ALA A 41 4.31 -8.94 -5.89
C ALA A 41 4.43 -7.47 -6.34
N ILE A 42 5.54 -6.80 -5.99
CA ILE A 42 5.83 -5.42 -6.39
C ILE A 42 5.84 -5.29 -7.92
N LYS A 43 6.50 -6.21 -8.66
CA LYS A 43 6.51 -6.19 -10.13
C LYS A 43 5.09 -6.26 -10.69
N TYR A 44 4.26 -7.16 -10.15
CA TYR A 44 2.87 -7.32 -10.58
C TYR A 44 2.00 -6.09 -10.30
N PHE A 45 2.13 -5.47 -9.12
CA PHE A 45 1.35 -4.26 -8.81
C PHE A 45 1.79 -3.06 -9.65
N LYS A 46 3.09 -2.86 -9.85
CA LYS A 46 3.60 -1.80 -10.74
C LYS A 46 3.04 -1.97 -12.16
N TYR A 47 3.05 -3.19 -12.66
CA TYR A 47 2.53 -3.47 -13.99
C TYR A 47 1.01 -3.25 -14.10
N ALA A 48 0.24 -3.72 -13.11
CA ALA A 48 -1.20 -3.47 -13.05
C ALA A 48 -1.51 -1.96 -13.02
N MET A 49 -0.70 -1.16 -12.30
CA MET A 49 -0.82 0.30 -12.29
C MET A 49 -0.52 0.92 -13.65
N GLU A 50 0.55 0.51 -14.32
CA GLU A 50 0.89 1.00 -15.67
C GLU A 50 -0.25 0.74 -16.67
N MET A 51 -0.84 -0.45 -16.61
CA MET A 51 -2.00 -0.79 -17.43
C MET A 51 -3.19 0.10 -17.12
N VAL A 52 -3.49 0.35 -15.84
CA VAL A 52 -4.59 1.25 -15.44
C VAL A 52 -4.33 2.67 -15.92
N ILE A 53 -3.13 3.21 -15.78
CA ILE A 53 -2.79 4.58 -16.23
C ILE A 53 -2.96 4.73 -17.75
N GLN A 54 -2.70 3.66 -18.51
CA GLN A 54 -2.84 3.64 -19.97
C GLN A 54 -4.30 3.47 -20.42
N THR A 55 -5.19 3.06 -19.52
CA THR A 55 -6.64 3.01 -19.74
C THR A 55 -7.28 4.24 -19.10
N ASN A 56 -8.27 4.87 -19.71
CA ASN A 56 -8.91 6.08 -19.15
C ASN A 56 -9.84 5.75 -17.95
N ASP A 57 -9.53 4.69 -17.20
CA ASP A 57 -10.40 4.02 -16.24
C ASP A 57 -9.97 4.34 -14.79
N GLN A 58 -10.53 5.47 -14.34
CA GLN A 58 -11.02 5.80 -13.00
C GLN A 58 -10.12 5.48 -11.78
N ASP A 59 -9.66 6.56 -11.14
CA ASP A 59 -8.87 6.70 -9.89
C ASP A 59 -9.00 5.60 -8.83
N VAL A 60 -10.17 4.97 -8.73
CA VAL A 60 -10.47 3.90 -7.78
C VAL A 60 -9.50 2.73 -7.92
N PHE A 61 -9.21 2.24 -9.14
CA PHE A 61 -8.28 1.11 -9.31
C PHE A 61 -6.85 1.49 -8.95
N LEU A 62 -6.43 2.67 -9.38
CA LEU A 62 -5.09 3.18 -9.08
C LEU A 62 -4.88 3.31 -7.57
N ARG A 63 -5.85 3.84 -6.82
CA ARG A 63 -5.80 3.91 -5.35
C ARG A 63 -5.66 2.53 -4.71
N HIS A 64 -6.39 1.53 -5.19
CA HIS A 64 -6.27 0.16 -4.67
C HIS A 64 -4.87 -0.42 -4.92
N TYR A 65 -4.34 -0.27 -6.14
CA TYR A 65 -3.05 -0.86 -6.50
C TYR A 65 -1.88 -0.17 -5.82
N VAL A 66 -1.94 1.15 -5.65
CA VAL A 66 -0.99 1.87 -4.81
C VAL A 66 -1.04 1.34 -3.37
N GLY A 67 -2.24 1.09 -2.83
CA GLY A 67 -2.40 0.45 -1.54
C GLY A 67 -1.67 -0.89 -1.42
N TYR A 68 -1.85 -1.78 -2.40
CA TYR A 68 -1.21 -3.09 -2.44
C TYR A 68 0.31 -3.00 -2.62
N LEU A 69 0.77 -2.07 -3.47
CA LEU A 69 2.19 -1.82 -3.69
C LEU A 69 2.88 -1.34 -2.41
N LEU A 70 2.28 -0.41 -1.67
CA LEU A 70 2.84 0.09 -0.40
C LEU A 70 2.92 -1.01 0.66
N GLU A 71 1.91 -1.87 0.75
CA GLU A 71 1.94 -3.02 1.66
C GLU A 71 3.07 -4.00 1.28
N ALA A 72 3.25 -4.31 0.00
CA ALA A 72 4.33 -5.19 -0.45
C ALA A 72 5.73 -4.58 -0.25
N LEU A 73 5.90 -3.28 -0.52
CA LEU A 73 7.14 -2.54 -0.25
C LEU A 73 7.48 -2.58 1.24
N GLU A 74 6.50 -2.29 2.10
CA GLU A 74 6.66 -2.35 3.55
C GLU A 74 7.05 -3.76 4.03
N LEU A 75 6.38 -4.80 3.55
CA LEU A 75 6.68 -6.19 3.91
C LEU A 75 8.03 -6.68 3.35
N SER A 76 8.58 -6.03 2.33
CA SER A 76 9.91 -6.32 1.79
C SER A 76 11.05 -5.57 2.49
N GLY A 77 10.74 -4.68 3.44
CA GLY A 77 11.72 -3.82 4.09
C GLY A 77 12.13 -2.58 3.28
N ALA A 78 11.47 -2.30 2.15
CA ALA A 78 11.67 -1.10 1.34
C ALA A 78 11.03 0.15 1.99
N TYR A 79 11.40 0.41 3.25
CA TYR A 79 10.80 1.43 4.09
C TYR A 79 10.99 2.84 3.54
N GLN A 80 12.14 3.12 2.93
CA GLN A 80 12.42 4.43 2.36
C GLN A 80 11.45 4.78 1.22
N ASP A 81 11.14 3.83 0.34
CA ASP A 81 10.18 4.03 -0.76
C ASP A 81 8.77 4.37 -0.25
N VAL A 82 8.36 3.69 0.83
CA VAL A 82 7.06 3.96 1.48
C VAL A 82 7.07 5.33 2.16
N LEU A 83 8.15 5.69 2.85
CA LEU A 83 8.32 6.98 3.50
C LEU A 83 8.30 8.13 2.49
N ASP A 84 9.00 7.97 1.37
CA ASP A 84 9.05 8.96 0.29
C ASP A 84 7.67 9.16 -0.33
N TYR A 85 6.94 8.06 -0.59
CA TYR A 85 5.55 8.14 -1.02
C TYR A 85 4.70 8.94 -0.02
N CYS A 86 4.77 8.64 1.27
CA CYS A 86 4.01 9.36 2.29
C CYS A 86 4.37 10.86 2.30
N ASN A 87 5.67 11.20 2.29
CA ASN A 87 6.13 12.58 2.32
C ASN A 87 5.69 13.37 1.08
N ILE A 88 5.79 12.79 -0.12
CA ILE A 88 5.36 13.43 -1.36
C ILE A 88 3.86 13.72 -1.32
N ASN A 89 3.03 12.76 -0.89
CA ASN A 89 1.58 12.93 -0.88
C ASN A 89 1.11 13.86 0.24
N LEU A 90 1.73 13.81 1.43
CA LEU A 90 1.48 14.80 2.49
C LEU A 90 1.85 16.22 2.03
N LYS A 91 2.96 16.38 1.31
CA LYS A 91 3.35 17.68 0.74
C LYS A 91 2.34 18.19 -0.30
N LYS A 92 1.75 17.30 -1.11
CA LYS A 92 0.71 17.65 -2.10
C LYS A 92 -0.59 18.12 -1.43
N LEU A 93 -1.00 17.45 -0.36
CA LEU A 93 -2.15 17.89 0.46
C LEU A 93 -1.84 19.23 1.15
N GLY A 94 -0.56 19.45 1.48
CA GLY A 94 -0.05 20.71 1.98
C GLY A 94 -0.57 21.07 3.38
N ASN A 95 -0.40 22.34 3.71
CA ASN A 95 -0.80 22.93 5.00
C ASN A 95 -2.17 23.60 4.94
N LYS A 96 -2.86 23.52 3.81
CA LYS A 96 -4.23 24.04 3.72
C LYS A 96 -5.15 23.17 4.60
N PRO A 97 -6.14 23.77 5.26
CA PRO A 97 -7.19 22.99 5.90
C PRO A 97 -7.79 22.03 4.86
N PRO A 98 -7.93 20.73 5.18
CA PRO A 98 -8.58 19.79 4.28
C PRO A 98 -9.97 20.28 3.89
N GLU A 99 -10.33 20.17 2.61
CA GLU A 99 -11.57 20.75 2.09
C GLU A 99 -12.79 19.87 2.42
N ASN A 100 -12.57 18.58 2.69
CA ASN A 100 -13.61 17.60 2.96
C ASN A 100 -13.11 16.46 3.85
N LEU A 101 -14.04 15.65 4.36
CA LEU A 101 -13.75 14.53 5.26
C LEU A 101 -12.84 13.47 4.62
N GLU A 102 -12.93 13.26 3.31
CA GLU A 102 -12.12 12.26 2.61
C GLU A 102 -10.65 12.69 2.57
N GLU A 103 -10.36 13.97 2.35
CA GLU A 103 -9.01 14.50 2.44
C GLU A 103 -8.43 14.40 3.86
N ILE A 104 -9.25 14.67 4.88
CA ILE A 104 -8.86 14.48 6.30
C ILE A 104 -8.45 13.01 6.52
N ARG A 105 -9.28 12.07 6.03
CA ARG A 105 -9.01 10.64 6.15
C ARG A 105 -7.74 10.22 5.44
N ILE A 106 -7.57 10.63 4.18
CA ILE A 106 -6.36 10.33 3.40
C ILE A 106 -5.12 10.87 4.13
N LYS A 107 -5.16 12.11 4.62
CA LYS A 107 -4.04 12.72 5.35
C LYS A 107 -3.71 11.94 6.61
N ALA A 108 -4.71 11.59 7.42
CA ALA A 108 -4.53 10.82 8.65
C ALA A 108 -3.96 9.41 8.39
N LEU A 109 -4.45 8.71 7.35
CA LEU A 109 -3.95 7.37 6.99
C LEU A 109 -2.51 7.42 6.43
N LEU A 110 -2.15 8.47 5.70
CA LEU A 110 -0.76 8.70 5.26
C LEU A 110 0.17 8.98 6.45
N LEU A 111 -0.29 9.77 7.42
CA LEU A 111 0.44 10.03 8.66
C LEU A 111 0.61 8.77 9.52
N GLN A 112 -0.44 7.94 9.65
CA GLN A 112 -0.36 6.63 10.30
C GLN A 112 0.70 5.75 9.64
N ARG A 113 0.67 5.61 8.31
CA ARG A 113 1.68 4.81 7.57
C ARG A 113 3.08 5.40 7.74
N LYS A 114 3.24 6.71 7.64
CA LYS A 114 4.51 7.40 7.88
C LYS A 114 5.06 7.08 9.28
N GLY A 115 4.23 7.17 10.32
CA GLY A 115 4.63 6.88 11.69
C GLY A 115 5.08 5.43 11.87
N ILE A 116 4.35 4.47 11.31
CA ILE A 116 4.71 3.04 11.34
C ILE A 116 6.08 2.80 10.69
N ILE A 117 6.29 3.38 9.51
CA ILE A 117 7.54 3.22 8.76
C ILE A 117 8.71 3.86 9.52
N LEU A 118 8.51 5.05 10.10
CA LEU A 118 9.51 5.69 10.95
C LEU A 118 9.86 4.86 12.19
N LEU A 119 8.88 4.22 12.84
CA LEU A 119 9.15 3.27 13.94
C LEU A 119 9.99 2.09 13.47
N LYS A 120 9.66 1.49 12.32
CA LYS A 120 10.44 0.38 11.74
C LYS A 120 11.87 0.78 11.39
N MET A 121 12.09 2.05 11.08
CA MET A 121 13.39 2.67 10.85
C MET A 121 14.06 3.20 12.12
N GLN A 122 13.51 2.92 13.31
CA GLN A 122 14.02 3.35 14.62
C GLN A 122 14.05 4.88 14.82
N ASN A 123 13.24 5.63 14.07
CA ASN A 123 13.04 7.06 14.24
C ASN A 123 11.76 7.33 15.06
N GLU A 124 11.84 7.03 16.36
CA GLU A 124 10.69 7.08 17.26
C GLU A 124 10.12 8.49 17.44
N ILE A 125 10.98 9.51 17.55
CA ILE A 125 10.56 10.90 17.78
C ILE A 125 9.66 11.38 16.63
N GLU A 126 10.09 11.17 15.39
CA GLU A 126 9.30 11.58 14.22
C GLU A 126 8.07 10.69 14.02
N ALA A 127 8.14 9.41 14.41
CA ALA A 127 6.98 8.54 14.37
C ALA A 127 5.86 9.03 15.31
N ILE A 128 6.20 9.36 16.56
CA ILE A 128 5.26 9.88 17.55
C ILE A 128 4.62 11.18 17.04
N LYS A 129 5.39 12.08 16.43
CA LYS A 129 4.86 13.31 15.83
C LYS A 129 3.82 13.00 14.76
N ALA A 130 4.13 12.09 13.84
CA ALA A 130 3.20 11.70 12.77
C ALA A 130 1.91 11.07 13.32
N PHE A 131 2.01 10.21 14.33
CA PHE A 131 0.87 9.60 14.99
C PHE A 131 -0.04 10.61 15.68
N LYS A 132 0.53 11.53 16.45
CA LYS A 132 -0.25 12.60 17.12
C LYS A 132 -0.93 13.50 16.10
N GLU A 133 -0.29 13.82 14.99
CA GLU A 133 -0.92 14.58 13.90
C GLU A 133 -2.09 13.80 13.28
N ALA A 134 -1.96 12.49 13.09
CA ALA A 134 -3.05 11.64 12.60
C ALA A 134 -4.25 11.63 13.57
N GLU A 135 -4.01 11.45 14.88
CA GLU A 135 -5.07 11.46 15.90
C GLU A 135 -5.77 12.81 16.00
N ASN A 136 -5.05 13.92 15.86
CA ASN A 136 -5.64 15.25 15.83
C ASN A 136 -6.61 15.45 14.66
N LEU A 137 -6.39 14.77 13.53
CA LEU A 137 -7.25 14.87 12.35
C LEU A 137 -8.53 14.03 12.47
N LEU A 138 -8.45 12.83 13.05
CA LEU A 138 -9.56 11.88 13.13
C LEU A 138 -9.79 11.40 14.57
N ASN A 139 -9.86 12.32 15.54
CA ASN A 139 -9.97 12.02 16.96
C ASN A 139 -10.85 10.78 17.29
N ASN A 140 -10.28 9.79 17.99
CA ASN A 140 -10.93 8.52 18.37
C ASN A 140 -11.59 7.72 17.21
N ASN A 141 -11.07 7.83 15.99
CA ASN A 141 -11.59 7.11 14.84
C ASN A 141 -11.08 5.65 14.80
N PRO A 142 -11.95 4.66 14.50
CA PRO A 142 -11.57 3.26 14.36
C PRO A 142 -10.47 2.97 13.32
N GLU A 143 -10.34 3.80 12.28
CA GLU A 143 -9.28 3.68 11.25
C GLU A 143 -7.86 3.93 11.80
N LEU A 144 -7.76 4.55 12.98
CA LEU A 144 -6.51 4.86 13.68
C LEU A 144 -6.25 3.94 14.88
N VAL A 145 -6.95 2.81 15.01
CA VAL A 145 -6.75 1.84 16.10
C VAL A 145 -5.29 1.37 16.21
N LEU A 146 -4.58 1.21 15.10
CA LEU A 146 -3.16 0.86 15.14
C LEU A 146 -2.32 2.01 15.71
N THR A 147 -2.57 3.24 15.26
CA THR A 147 -1.90 4.44 15.78
C THR A 147 -2.07 4.55 17.29
N GLN A 148 -3.30 4.41 17.77
CA GLN A 148 -3.64 4.45 19.20
C GLN A 148 -2.91 3.35 19.98
N SER A 149 -2.91 2.12 19.45
CA SER A 149 -2.20 0.98 20.07
C SER A 149 -0.70 1.25 20.20
N LEU A 150 -0.06 1.70 19.11
CA LEU A 150 1.38 1.95 19.10
C LEU A 150 1.75 3.10 20.04
N LEU A 151 0.98 4.19 20.04
CA LEU A 151 1.18 5.31 20.97
C LEU A 151 1.04 4.87 22.43
N PHE A 152 0.04 4.04 22.75
CA PHE A 152 -0.14 3.50 24.10
C PHE A 152 1.03 2.64 24.55
N LEU A 153 1.53 1.75 23.69
CA LEU A 153 2.68 0.91 24.03
C LEU A 153 3.94 1.75 24.28
N ILE A 154 4.20 2.73 23.41
CA ILE A 154 5.35 3.64 23.54
C ILE A 154 5.25 4.46 24.83
N SER A 155 4.07 5.04 25.12
CA SER A 155 3.86 5.84 26.33
C SER A 155 3.97 5.02 27.63
N SER A 156 3.73 3.71 27.55
CA SER A 156 3.96 2.75 28.64
C SER A 156 5.44 2.41 28.86
N GLY A 157 6.36 3.03 28.11
CA GLY A 157 7.81 2.81 28.21
C GLY A 157 8.32 1.59 27.45
N LEU A 158 7.49 0.98 26.59
CA LEU A 158 7.92 -0.17 25.79
C LEU A 158 8.68 0.27 24.54
N LYS A 159 9.92 -0.22 24.42
CA LYS A 159 10.67 -0.11 23.16
C LYS A 159 10.17 -1.16 22.17
N LEU A 160 9.64 -0.72 21.04
CA LEU A 160 9.07 -1.60 20.03
C LEU A 160 10.13 -2.09 19.05
N ASN A 161 10.24 -3.41 18.88
CA ASN A 161 11.00 -4.03 17.79
C ASN A 161 10.09 -4.31 16.58
N LEU A 162 10.69 -4.75 15.46
CA LEU A 162 9.94 -5.04 14.22
C LEU A 162 8.85 -6.09 14.44
N ASP A 163 9.13 -7.16 15.18
CA ASP A 163 8.17 -8.23 15.43
C ASP A 163 6.95 -7.72 16.20
N ARG A 164 7.17 -6.86 17.20
CA ARG A 164 6.07 -6.27 17.97
C ARG A 164 5.23 -5.31 17.11
N ILE A 165 5.87 -4.51 16.25
CA ILE A 165 5.15 -3.63 15.33
C ILE A 165 4.29 -4.47 14.38
N LEU A 166 4.86 -5.52 13.78
CA LEU A 166 4.14 -6.42 12.88
C LEU A 166 2.98 -7.12 13.58
N ALA A 167 3.17 -7.61 14.80
CA ALA A 167 2.10 -8.22 15.58
C ALA A 167 0.94 -7.26 15.83
N GLU A 168 1.21 -5.98 16.13
CA GLU A 168 0.15 -4.97 16.25
C GLU A 168 -0.54 -4.70 14.90
N GLN A 169 0.22 -4.61 13.80
CA GLN A 169 -0.34 -4.44 12.46
C GLN A 169 -1.29 -5.57 12.06
N GLU A 170 -0.91 -6.82 12.35
CA GLU A 170 -1.76 -7.99 12.12
C GLU A 170 -3.01 -7.95 12.99
N ARG A 171 -2.84 -7.71 14.30
CA ARG A 171 -3.96 -7.64 15.26
C ARG A 171 -5.00 -6.59 14.87
N THR A 172 -4.56 -5.46 14.32
CA THR A 172 -5.46 -4.36 13.92
C THR A 172 -5.90 -4.43 12.46
N SER A 173 -5.62 -5.53 11.75
CA SER A 173 -5.97 -5.68 10.32
C SER A 173 -5.45 -4.54 9.44
N TYR A 174 -4.24 -4.05 9.74
CA TYR A 174 -3.59 -2.96 9.01
C TYR A 174 -3.30 -3.34 7.55
N PHE A 175 -2.79 -4.55 7.34
CA PHE A 175 -2.59 -5.09 6.00
C PHE A 175 -3.92 -5.55 5.43
N ARG A 176 -4.27 -5.01 4.26
CA ARG A 176 -5.46 -5.42 3.56
C ARG A 176 -5.22 -6.75 2.89
N LEU A 177 -4.04 -7.01 2.36
CA LEU A 177 -3.72 -8.25 1.64
C LEU A 177 -3.71 -9.45 2.59
N ASN A 178 -4.65 -10.39 2.38
CA ASN A 178 -4.76 -11.62 3.16
C ASN A 178 -5.46 -12.72 2.35
N GLU A 179 -5.35 -13.99 2.76
CA GLU A 179 -5.95 -15.12 2.02
C GLU A 179 -7.45 -14.95 1.71
N LYS A 180 -8.21 -14.27 2.57
CA LYS A 180 -9.65 -14.12 2.41
C LYS A 180 -10.03 -13.20 1.25
N ASN A 181 -9.14 -12.31 0.80
CA ASN A 181 -9.45 -11.32 -0.23
C ASN A 181 -8.83 -11.59 -1.60
N ILE A 182 -8.23 -12.77 -1.78
CA ILE A 182 -7.61 -13.20 -3.02
C ILE A 182 -8.59 -14.00 -3.86
N LYS A 183 -8.78 -13.59 -5.12
CA LYS A 183 -9.59 -14.31 -6.10
C LYS A 183 -8.67 -15.16 -6.98
N ARG A 184 -8.18 -16.29 -6.43
CA ARG A 184 -7.18 -17.15 -7.09
C ARG A 184 -7.60 -17.61 -8.48
N ASN A 185 -8.88 -17.91 -8.69
CA ASN A 185 -9.44 -18.31 -9.98
C ASN A 185 -9.45 -17.21 -11.05
N LYS A 186 -9.10 -15.97 -10.68
CA LYS A 186 -9.01 -14.81 -11.56
C LYS A 186 -7.58 -14.30 -11.73
N ALA A 187 -6.63 -14.89 -11.01
CA ALA A 187 -5.25 -14.48 -11.07
C ALA A 187 -4.63 -14.85 -12.42
N MET A 188 -3.81 -13.94 -12.95
CA MET A 188 -3.15 -14.09 -14.23
C MET A 188 -1.66 -13.80 -14.08
N LYS A 189 -0.83 -14.76 -14.50
CA LYS A 189 0.62 -14.61 -14.47
C LYS A 189 1.09 -13.72 -15.61
N LEU A 190 2.03 -12.83 -15.30
CA LEU A 190 2.78 -12.11 -16.30
C LEU A 190 3.70 -13.09 -17.06
N PRO A 191 3.87 -12.93 -18.39
CA PRO A 191 4.86 -13.68 -19.15
C PRO A 191 6.27 -13.50 -18.59
N SER A 192 7.10 -14.55 -18.64
CA SER A 192 8.48 -14.52 -18.12
C SER A 192 9.33 -13.40 -18.71
N SER A 193 9.09 -13.03 -19.97
CA SER A 193 9.80 -11.93 -20.64
C SER A 193 9.62 -10.58 -19.95
N ILE A 194 8.52 -10.39 -19.22
CA ILE A 194 8.21 -9.14 -18.49
C ILE A 194 8.81 -9.16 -17.08
N LEU A 195 9.10 -10.35 -16.56
CA LEU A 195 9.63 -10.54 -15.21
C LEU A 195 11.17 -10.49 -15.16
N MET A 196 11.84 -10.65 -16.30
CA MET A 196 13.30 -10.61 -16.43
C MET A 196 13.87 -9.20 -16.59
N ASP A 197 13.02 -8.23 -16.93
CA ASP A 197 13.31 -6.79 -16.89
C ASP A 197 13.15 -6.23 -15.46
#